data_AF-A0A3C1ZDT5-F1
#
_entry.id   AF-A0A3C1ZDT5-F1
#
_cell.length_a   1.000
_cell.length_b   1.000
_cell.length_c   1.000
_cell.angle_alpha   90.00
_cell.angle_beta   90.00
_cell.angle_gamma   90.00
#
_symmetry.space_group_name_H-M   'P 1'
#
loop_
_entity.id
_entity.type
_entity.pdbx_description
1 polymer ?
#
loop_
_entity_poly.entity_id
_entity_poly.type
_entity_poly.pdbx_seq_one_letter_code
_entity_poly.pdbx_strand_id
1 'polypeptide(L)'
;MVQRGMKSEADVRAFFSPTLSQMPDPFLMKDMDKAVNRLNRALGAKEKIMIYGDYDVDGTTAVALVYRYLQNFYSNLVYYIPTRDDEGYGISLQSIDYAQSIGVTLIIVLDCGIKAI
;
A
#
# COMPACT_ATOMS: atom_id res chain seq x y z
N MET A 1 -27.39 -0.97 15.82
CA MET A 1 -26.29 -1.83 16.31
C MET A 1 -26.70 -3.29 16.43
N VAL A 2 -27.85 -3.60 17.05
CA VAL A 2 -28.43 -4.98 17.02
C VAL A 2 -28.61 -5.52 15.59
N GLN A 3 -29.08 -4.68 14.65
CA GLN A 3 -29.17 -5.03 13.22
C GLN A 3 -27.82 -5.23 12.51
N ARG A 4 -26.70 -4.83 13.14
CA ARG A 4 -25.33 -5.07 12.66
C ARG A 4 -24.67 -6.28 13.35
N GLY A 5 -25.46 -7.09 14.09
CA GLY A 5 -24.98 -8.30 14.75
C GLY A 5 -24.31 -8.09 16.11
N MET A 6 -24.20 -6.85 16.61
CA MET A 6 -23.66 -6.56 17.94
C MET A 6 -24.73 -6.86 19.01
N LYS A 7 -24.46 -7.84 19.89
CA LYS A 7 -25.43 -8.37 20.87
C LYS A 7 -25.08 -7.98 22.30
N SER A 8 -23.85 -7.52 22.55
CA SER A 8 -23.39 -7.13 23.88
C SER A 8 -22.88 -5.68 23.91
N GLU A 9 -22.85 -5.08 25.10
CA GLU A 9 -22.20 -3.77 25.31
C GLU A 9 -20.71 -3.84 24.97
N ALA A 10 -20.07 -4.98 25.22
CA ALA A 10 -18.67 -5.21 24.86
C ALA A 10 -18.45 -5.15 23.34
N ASP A 11 -19.36 -5.71 22.54
CA ASP A 11 -19.29 -5.67 21.07
C ASP A 11 -19.36 -4.22 20.57
N VAL A 12 -20.27 -3.43 21.16
CA VAL A 12 -20.44 -2.02 20.82
C VAL A 12 -19.19 -1.22 21.19
N ARG A 13 -18.62 -1.47 22.38
CA ARG A 13 -17.41 -0.79 22.83
C ARG A 13 -16.20 -1.13 21.96
N ALA A 14 -16.03 -2.40 21.60
CA ALA A 14 -14.96 -2.83 20.71
C ALA A 14 -15.07 -2.21 19.31
N PHE A 15 -16.29 -2.02 18.80
CA PHE A 15 -16.52 -1.40 17.50
C PHE A 15 -16.20 0.10 17.47
N PHE A 16 -16.61 0.85 18.49
CA PHE A 16 -16.42 2.31 18.53
C PHE A 16 -15.08 2.77 19.14
N SER A 17 -14.39 1.88 19.85
CA SER A 17 -13.09 2.18 20.46
C SER A 17 -12.12 1.03 20.26
N PRO A 18 -11.80 0.69 18.99
CA PRO A 18 -10.82 -0.35 18.70
C PRO A 18 -9.43 0.09 19.15
N THR A 19 -8.61 -0.90 19.47
CA THR A 19 -7.20 -0.73 19.86
C THR A 19 -6.33 -1.49 18.88
N LEU A 20 -5.07 -1.07 18.72
CA LEU A 20 -4.13 -1.76 17.83
C LEU A 20 -3.90 -3.22 18.23
N SER A 21 -4.00 -3.56 19.52
CA SER A 21 -3.89 -4.94 20.01
C SER A 21 -5.04 -5.85 19.56
N GLN A 22 -6.13 -5.28 19.04
CA GLN A 22 -7.25 -6.02 18.46
C GLN A 22 -7.13 -6.21 16.95
N MET A 23 -6.09 -5.64 16.30
CA MET A 23 -5.84 -5.92 14.89
C MET A 23 -5.40 -7.38 14.72
N PRO A 24 -5.97 -8.10 13.74
CA PRO A 24 -5.46 -9.43 13.37
C PRO A 24 -4.00 -9.37 12.96
N ASP A 25 -3.30 -10.50 13.08
CA ASP A 25 -1.95 -10.63 12.55
C ASP A 25 -1.93 -10.31 11.04
N PRO A 26 -1.12 -9.33 10.58
CA PRO A 26 -1.01 -8.98 9.17
C PRO A 26 -0.62 -10.16 8.27
N PHE A 27 0.09 -11.17 8.79
CA PHE A 27 0.46 -12.36 8.02
C PHE A 27 -0.72 -13.29 7.69
N LEU A 28 -1.89 -13.04 8.28
CA LEU A 28 -3.13 -13.71 7.86
C LEU A 28 -3.65 -13.19 6.52
N MET A 29 -3.17 -12.03 6.05
CA MET A 29 -3.48 -11.55 4.71
C MET A 29 -2.83 -12.47 3.66
N LYS A 30 -3.61 -12.82 2.63
CA LYS A 30 -3.15 -13.69 1.55
C LYS A 30 -1.85 -13.13 0.93
N ASP A 31 -0.86 -14.00 0.80
CA ASP A 31 0.45 -13.73 0.18
C ASP A 31 1.27 -12.61 0.84
N MET A 32 0.96 -12.21 2.08
CA MET A 32 1.72 -11.20 2.82
C MET A 32 3.19 -11.61 3.02
N ASP A 33 3.43 -12.89 3.31
CA ASP A 33 4.77 -13.47 3.42
C ASP A 33 5.58 -13.28 2.12
N LYS A 34 4.95 -13.50 0.96
CA LYS A 34 5.57 -13.31 -0.35
C LYS A 34 5.89 -11.84 -0.61
N ALA A 35 4.98 -10.92 -0.27
CA ALA A 35 5.19 -9.49 -0.42
C ALA A 35 6.38 -8.99 0.41
N VAL A 36 6.44 -9.38 1.69
CA VAL A 36 7.56 -9.04 2.58
C VAL A 36 8.88 -9.62 2.07
N ASN A 37 8.89 -10.88 1.63
CA ASN A 37 10.08 -11.52 1.06
C ASN A 37 10.56 -10.83 -0.23
N ARG A 38 9.65 -10.41 -1.11
CA ARG A 38 9.97 -9.66 -2.34
C ARG A 38 10.59 -8.30 -2.03
N LEU A 39 10.07 -7.59 -1.04
CA LEU A 39 10.60 -6.31 -0.58
C LEU A 39 12.00 -6.49 0.03
N ASN A 40 12.18 -7.44 0.95
CA ASN A 40 13.48 -7.71 1.56
C ASN A 40 14.55 -8.05 0.51
N ARG A 41 14.18 -8.82 -0.53
CA ARG A 41 15.07 -9.10 -1.66
C ARG A 41 15.46 -7.83 -2.42
N ALA A 42 14.50 -6.94 -2.71
CA ALA A 42 14.77 -5.67 -3.38
C ALA A 42 15.72 -4.78 -2.56
N LEU A 43 15.48 -4.67 -1.25
CA LEU A 43 16.33 -3.92 -0.34
C LEU A 43 17.77 -4.48 -0.33
N GLY A 44 17.93 -5.80 -0.22
CA GLY A 44 19.24 -6.46 -0.24
C GLY A 44 19.98 -6.36 -1.57
N ALA A 45 19.25 -6.44 -2.69
CA ALA A 45 19.79 -6.28 -4.05
C ALA A 45 20.00 -4.81 -4.47
N LYS A 46 19.64 -3.86 -3.60
CA LYS A 46 19.69 -2.42 -3.86
C LYS A 46 18.89 -1.98 -5.10
N GLU A 47 17.77 -2.64 -5.34
CA GLU A 47 16.82 -2.30 -6.40
C GLU A 47 16.23 -0.90 -6.22
N LYS A 48 15.91 -0.20 -7.32
CA LYS A 48 15.12 1.03 -7.23
C LYS A 48 13.64 0.67 -7.07
N ILE A 49 13.02 1.17 -6.01
CA ILE A 49 11.65 0.85 -5.62
C ILE A 49 10.76 2.08 -5.81
N MET A 50 9.63 1.91 -6.49
CA MET A 50 8.60 2.93 -6.62
C MET A 50 7.44 2.65 -5.67
N ILE A 51 7.06 3.66 -4.88
CA ILE A 51 5.84 3.66 -4.07
C ILE A 51 4.75 4.36 -4.87
N TYR A 52 3.81 3.59 -5.38
CA TYR A 52 2.72 4.05 -6.23
C TYR A 52 1.43 4.10 -5.42
N GLY A 53 0.64 5.17 -5.55
CA GLY A 53 -0.70 5.20 -4.97
C GLY A 53 -1.67 6.03 -5.77
N ASP A 54 -2.95 5.95 -5.42
CA ASP A 54 -3.99 6.73 -6.09
C ASP A 54 -3.95 8.22 -5.71
N TYR A 55 -4.62 9.06 -6.50
CA TYR A 55 -4.65 10.51 -6.32
C TYR A 55 -5.57 10.97 -5.19
N ASP A 56 -6.40 10.09 -4.62
CA ASP A 56 -7.27 10.46 -3.50
C ASP A 56 -6.49 10.54 -2.17
N VAL A 57 -7.21 10.89 -1.10
CA VAL A 57 -6.59 11.12 0.21
C VAL A 57 -6.06 9.84 0.84
N ASP A 58 -6.71 8.68 0.61
CA ASP A 58 -6.23 7.42 1.18
C ASP A 58 -4.95 6.98 0.45
N GLY A 59 -4.94 7.04 -0.87
CA GLY A 59 -3.78 6.72 -1.71
C GLY A 59 -2.57 7.60 -1.42
N THR A 60 -2.76 8.93 -1.39
CA THR A 60 -1.67 9.87 -1.09
C THR A 60 -1.15 9.71 0.34
N THR A 61 -2.03 9.45 1.32
CA THR A 61 -1.63 9.20 2.70
C THR A 61 -0.86 7.89 2.85
N ALA A 62 -1.31 6.82 2.16
CA ALA A 62 -0.64 5.53 2.16
C ALA A 62 0.77 5.64 1.57
N VAL A 63 0.93 6.33 0.43
CA VAL A 63 2.25 6.59 -0.18
C VAL A 63 3.14 7.37 0.77
N ALA A 64 2.65 8.45 1.37
CA ALA A 64 3.42 9.25 2.31
C ALA A 64 3.87 8.42 3.54
N LEU A 65 2.98 7.59 4.09
CA LEU A 65 3.27 6.74 5.23
C LEU A 65 4.35 5.70 4.91
N VAL A 66 4.15 4.92 3.85
CA VAL A 66 5.06 3.84 3.46
C VAL A 66 6.42 4.38 3.02
N TYR A 67 6.43 5.45 2.21
CA TYR A 67 7.65 6.10 1.76
C TYR A 67 8.47 6.60 2.95
N ARG A 68 7.87 7.36 3.87
CA ARG A 68 8.56 7.86 5.06
C ARG A 68 9.07 6.75 5.97
N TYR A 69 8.33 5.66 6.11
CA TYR A 69 8.77 4.52 6.90
C TYR A 69 10.02 3.87 6.28
N LEU A 70 9.95 3.53 4.98
CA LEU A 70 11.04 2.86 4.27
C LEU A 70 12.29 3.73 4.12
N GLN A 71 12.13 5.05 4.02
CA GLN A 71 13.24 6.00 3.94
C GLN A 71 14.20 5.92 5.14
N ASN A 72 13.74 5.46 6.30
CA ASN A 72 14.63 5.26 7.47
C ASN A 72 15.62 4.11 7.28
N PHE A 73 15.35 3.21 6.33
CA PHE A 73 16.13 1.99 6.10
C PHE A 73 16.74 1.93 4.69
N TYR A 74 16.20 2.72 3.74
CA TYR A 74 16.56 2.61 2.34
C TYR A 74 16.39 3.93 1.58
N SER A 75 17.35 4.27 0.72
CA SER A 75 17.40 5.56 0.05
C SER A 75 17.04 5.55 -1.44
N ASN A 76 17.06 4.39 -2.12
CA ASN A 76 16.75 4.29 -3.55
C ASN A 76 15.24 4.09 -3.77
N LEU A 77 14.46 5.03 -3.20
CA LEU A 77 13.01 5.08 -3.27
C LEU A 77 12.58 6.24 -4.16
N VAL A 78 11.53 6.01 -4.95
CA VAL A 78 10.79 7.05 -5.65
C VAL A 78 9.30 6.88 -5.34
N TYR A 79 8.51 7.93 -5.49
CA TYR A 79 7.05 7.84 -5.37
C TYR A 79 6.39 8.24 -6.68
N TYR A 80 5.16 7.79 -6.89
CA TYR A 80 4.34 8.14 -8.05
C TYR A 80 2.87 8.26 -7.64
N ILE A 81 2.24 9.36 -8.03
CA ILE A 81 0.81 9.60 -7.89
C ILE A 81 0.30 9.99 -9.29
N PRO A 82 -0.59 9.21 -9.92
CA PRO A 82 -1.11 9.51 -11.24
C PRO A 82 -2.03 10.73 -11.19
N THR A 83 -2.18 11.43 -12.33
CA THR A 83 -3.27 12.40 -12.51
C THR A 83 -4.47 11.70 -13.13
N ARG A 84 -5.66 11.87 -12.53
CA ARG A 84 -6.91 11.23 -12.97
C ARG A 84 -7.24 11.55 -14.43
N ASP A 85 -6.98 12.78 -14.87
CA ASP A 85 -7.37 13.29 -16.18
C ASP A 85 -6.50 12.72 -17.32
N ASP A 86 -5.23 12.41 -17.03
CA ASP A 86 -4.29 11.93 -18.05
C ASP A 86 -4.16 10.40 -18.05
N GLU A 87 -4.25 9.75 -16.88
CA GLU A 87 -3.91 8.33 -16.73
C GLU A 87 -5.09 7.43 -16.29
N GLY A 88 -6.21 8.02 -15.88
CA GLY A 88 -7.35 7.27 -15.35
C GLY A 88 -7.14 6.78 -13.90
N TYR A 89 -7.69 5.62 -13.56
CA TYR A 89 -7.62 5.04 -12.21
C TYR A 89 -6.73 3.79 -12.17
N GLY A 90 -5.78 3.76 -11.24
CA GLY A 90 -4.86 2.65 -11.02
C GLY A 90 -3.67 2.63 -11.99
N ILE A 91 -2.95 1.50 -12.00
CA ILE A 91 -1.71 1.35 -12.75
C ILE A 91 -1.97 1.50 -14.25
N SER A 92 -1.25 2.43 -14.89
CA SER A 92 -1.28 2.69 -16.33
C SER A 92 -0.02 2.17 -17.02
N LEU A 93 -0.10 1.87 -18.33
CA LEU A 93 1.10 1.54 -19.12
C LEU A 93 2.12 2.69 -19.09
N GLN A 94 1.65 3.94 -19.11
CA GLN A 94 2.49 5.12 -18.99
C GLN A 94 3.30 5.12 -17.69
N SER A 95 2.67 4.79 -16.55
CA SER A 95 3.36 4.73 -15.26
C SER A 95 4.39 3.60 -15.21
N ILE A 96 4.12 2.46 -15.86
CA ILE A 96 5.06 1.34 -15.98
C ILE A 96 6.25 1.71 -16.87
N ASP A 97 5.99 2.32 -18.03
CA ASP A 97 7.02 2.79 -18.95
C ASP A 97 7.90 3.85 -18.29
N TYR A 98 7.29 4.77 -17.53
CA TYR A 98 8.01 5.75 -16.73
C TYR A 98 8.90 5.07 -15.68
N ALA A 99 8.35 4.14 -14.89
CA ALA A 99 9.09 3.39 -13.89
C ALA A 99 10.30 2.67 -14.52
N GLN A 100 10.10 2.00 -15.66
CA GLN A 100 11.16 1.34 -16.41
C GLN A 100 12.23 2.34 -16.89
N SER A 101 11.81 3.50 -17.42
CA SER A 101 12.72 4.52 -17.94
C SER A 101 13.69 5.08 -16.89
N ILE A 102 13.26 5.11 -15.62
CA ILE A 102 14.08 5.55 -14.49
C ILE A 102 14.76 4.38 -13.76
N GLY A 103 14.64 3.15 -14.28
CA GLY A 103 15.30 1.95 -13.76
C GLY A 103 14.67 1.37 -12.49
N VAL A 104 13.36 1.58 -12.27
CA VAL A 104 12.61 0.90 -11.20
C VAL A 104 12.44 -0.58 -11.55
N THR A 105 12.66 -1.44 -10.57
CA THR A 105 12.53 -2.91 -10.72
C THR A 105 11.52 -3.52 -9.75
N LEU A 106 11.00 -2.72 -8.82
CA LEU A 106 9.89 -3.06 -7.93
C LEU A 106 8.93 -1.89 -7.80
N ILE A 107 7.65 -2.12 -8.05
CA ILE A 107 6.57 -1.17 -7.77
C ILE A 107 5.75 -1.72 -6.60
N ILE A 108 5.54 -0.91 -5.57
CA ILE A 108 4.64 -1.18 -4.44
C ILE A 108 3.42 -0.29 -4.63
N VAL A 109 2.27 -0.92 -4.86
CA VAL A 109 1.02 -0.23 -5.21
C VAL A 109 0.13 -0.18 -3.99
N LEU A 110 -0.35 1.01 -3.66
CA LEU A 110 -1.12 1.32 -2.47
C LEU A 110 -2.45 1.95 -2.89
N ASP A 111 -3.53 1.51 -2.27
CA ASP A 111 -4.88 2.02 -2.50
C ASP A 111 -5.39 1.96 -3.97
N CYS A 112 -4.81 1.06 -4.78
CA CYS A 112 -5.29 0.74 -6.11
C CYS A 112 -4.75 -0.63 -6.55
N GLY A 113 -5.20 -1.13 -7.72
CA GLY A 113 -4.56 -2.27 -8.39
C GLY A 113 -5.29 -3.62 -8.34
N ILE A 114 -6.39 -3.77 -7.57
CA ILE A 114 -7.22 -5.00 -7.62
C ILE A 114 -7.92 -5.18 -8.98
N LYS A 115 -8.15 -4.08 -9.71
CA LYS A 115 -8.63 -4.06 -11.11
C LYS A 115 -7.57 -3.54 -12.09
N ALA A 116 -6.31 -3.88 -11.87
CA ALA A 116 -5.30 -3.65 -12.89
C ALA A 116 -5.31 -4.85 -13.86
N ILE A 117 -5.64 -4.57 -15.12
CA ILE A 117 -6.03 -5.47 -16.23
C ILE A 117 -7.53 -5.76 -16.30
#